data_AF-A0A353F9E6-F1
#
_entry.id   AF-A0A353F9E6-F1
#
_cell.length_a   1.000
_cell.length_b   1.000
_cell.length_c   1.000
_cell.angle_alpha   90.00
_cell.angle_beta   90.00
_cell.angle_gamma   90.00
#
_symmetry.space_group_name_H-M   'P 1'
#
loop_
_entity.id
_entity.type
_entity.pdbx_description
1 polymer ?
#
loop_
_entity_poly.entity_id
_entity_poly.type
_entity_poly.pdbx_seq_one_letter_code
_entity_poly.pdbx_strand_id
1 'polypeptide(L)'
;MSELQDHKIKRSEKVSLALLFLFALLLLQCSKKEEPEAVDVPAKPDYEGELVWSDEFNTDSLDLSKWNYETGTGVNGDWGTGQLDVATDREENVKIESGVTGADKGCLVITTRKEKFIGRNYTSGRINTKNKASWGPGHRIVVRAWPQGVQFKGQGFAFWMMPDELPSGESHLMWPQGGEVDVMEYVGSIPNANLASVHYAWSWENNQYQDWNHNHQGGYYSYESEEVPVSKPTYGNYPPDENDPYAGSFGFHTYGLDWYEDRMEFFVDDHIYHIHYFEDGHISADDGEIKSRVDVTADGRIYKSEFSHHFEEWKPFEHKFFVILSAGVGGADRTYGGAIVPEAEFPCPVYIDWVRVYKLKNND
;
A
#
# COMPACT_ATOMS: atom_id res chain seq x y z
N MET A 1 -55.23 89.29 2.18
CA MET A 1 -55.48 89.21 3.63
C MET A 1 -54.81 87.94 4.15
N SER A 2 -54.08 88.09 5.25
CA SER A 2 -53.42 87.12 6.15
C SER A 2 -52.28 86.24 5.64
N GLU A 3 -51.13 86.46 6.27
CA GLU A 3 -49.90 85.67 6.33
C GLU A 3 -50.02 84.41 7.23
N LEU A 4 -48.89 83.67 7.29
CA LEU A 4 -48.45 82.61 8.23
C LEU A 4 -48.84 81.18 7.80
N GLN A 5 -47.98 80.16 7.82
CA GLN A 5 -46.75 79.97 8.59
C GLN A 5 -45.83 78.90 7.95
N ASP A 6 -44.54 79.04 8.22
CA ASP A 6 -43.41 78.25 7.76
C ASP A 6 -43.30 76.91 8.54
N HIS A 7 -43.07 75.77 7.86
CA HIS A 7 -42.54 74.57 8.51
C HIS A 7 -41.54 73.84 7.61
N LYS A 8 -40.26 74.07 7.92
CA LYS A 8 -39.11 73.26 7.49
C LYS A 8 -39.27 71.80 7.93
N ILE A 9 -39.14 70.87 6.98
CA ILE A 9 -38.83 69.46 7.28
C ILE A 9 -37.36 69.21 6.87
N LYS A 10 -36.55 68.85 7.87
CA LYS A 10 -35.15 68.42 7.71
C LYS A 10 -35.09 66.93 7.31
N ARG A 11 -34.16 66.64 6.39
CA ARG A 11 -33.42 65.39 6.09
C ARG A 11 -33.84 64.09 6.80
N SER A 12 -33.84 63.00 6.03
CA SER A 12 -33.05 61.79 6.39
C SER A 12 -32.96 60.81 5.21
N GLU A 13 -31.91 60.94 4.40
CA GLU A 13 -31.35 59.79 3.67
C GLU A 13 -30.76 58.82 4.71
N LYS A 14 -31.51 57.78 5.05
CA LYS A 14 -30.98 56.54 5.65
C LYS A 14 -31.77 55.37 5.11
N VAL A 15 -31.59 55.08 3.83
CA VAL A 15 -31.83 53.72 3.34
C VAL A 15 -30.79 52.85 4.02
N SER A 16 -31.27 52.01 4.91
CA SER A 16 -30.49 51.22 5.85
C SER A 16 -29.52 50.31 5.10
N LEU A 17 -28.22 50.61 5.23
CA LEU A 17 -27.10 49.78 4.76
C LEU A 17 -27.09 48.36 5.38
N ALA A 18 -27.99 48.09 6.33
CA ALA A 18 -28.12 46.82 7.03
C ALA A 18 -28.82 45.72 6.22
N LEU A 19 -29.66 46.04 5.22
CA LEU A 19 -30.35 45.00 4.43
C LEU A 19 -29.49 44.43 3.28
N LEU A 20 -28.52 45.18 2.78
CA LEU A 20 -27.58 44.70 1.75
C LEU A 20 -26.44 43.85 2.35
N PHE A 21 -26.15 44.00 3.65
CA PHE A 21 -25.20 43.14 4.35
C PHE A 21 -25.79 41.78 4.74
N LEU A 22 -27.11 41.69 4.97
CA LEU A 22 -27.73 40.41 5.32
C LEU A 22 -27.84 39.44 4.13
N PHE A 23 -27.90 39.96 2.89
CA PHE A 23 -27.95 39.10 1.69
C PHE A 23 -26.56 38.68 1.20
N ALA A 24 -25.51 39.42 1.56
CA ALA A 24 -24.12 39.06 1.24
C ALA A 24 -23.52 38.02 2.21
N LEU A 25 -24.05 37.89 3.44
CA LEU A 25 -23.62 36.85 4.39
C LEU A 25 -24.23 35.46 4.11
N LEU A 26 -25.27 35.35 3.27
CA LEU A 26 -25.92 34.08 2.92
C LEU A 26 -25.28 33.35 1.73
N LEU A 27 -24.26 33.93 1.09
CA LEU A 27 -23.53 33.32 -0.03
C LEU A 27 -22.07 32.95 0.32
N LEU A 28 -21.68 33.03 1.60
CA LEU A 28 -20.39 32.55 2.10
C LEU A 28 -20.49 31.29 2.97
N GLN A 29 -21.58 30.52 2.84
CA GLN A 29 -21.48 29.08 3.11
C GLN A 29 -20.87 28.41 1.88
N CYS A 30 -19.56 28.63 1.73
CA CYS A 30 -18.74 27.64 1.09
C CYS A 30 -18.98 26.36 1.89
N SER A 31 -19.69 25.41 1.30
CA SER A 31 -19.79 24.06 1.83
C SER A 31 -18.36 23.52 1.86
N LYS A 32 -17.66 23.73 2.98
CA LYS A 32 -16.53 22.87 3.31
C LYS A 32 -17.12 21.48 3.30
N LYS A 33 -16.79 20.68 2.29
CA LYS A 33 -16.86 19.23 2.40
C LYS A 33 -16.11 18.94 3.70
N GLU A 34 -16.81 18.44 4.70
CA GLU A 34 -16.14 17.85 5.86
C GLU A 34 -15.26 16.75 5.27
N GLU A 35 -13.94 16.93 5.38
CA GLU A 35 -13.02 15.82 5.11
C GLU A 35 -13.38 14.72 6.11
N PRO A 36 -13.47 13.46 5.66
CA PRO A 36 -13.84 12.36 6.56
C PRO A 36 -12.89 12.37 7.76
N GLU A 37 -13.45 12.45 8.96
CA GLU A 37 -12.68 12.34 10.20
C GLU A 37 -12.08 10.93 10.22
N ALA A 38 -10.75 10.84 10.15
CA ALA A 38 -10.05 9.58 10.30
C ALA A 38 -10.44 8.96 11.65
N VAL A 39 -11.00 7.75 11.62
CA VAL A 39 -11.25 7.02 12.85
C VAL A 39 -9.90 6.64 13.43
N ASP A 40 -9.63 7.10 14.65
CA ASP A 40 -8.48 6.72 15.46
C ASP A 40 -8.63 5.23 15.83
N VAL A 41 -8.22 4.35 14.92
CA VAL A 41 -8.07 2.93 15.21
C VAL A 41 -6.91 2.84 16.20
N PRO A 42 -7.14 2.42 17.46
CA PRO A 42 -6.10 2.45 18.47
C PRO A 42 -4.94 1.57 18.02
N ALA A 43 -3.74 2.17 17.95
CA ALA A 43 -2.52 1.43 17.66
C ALA A 43 -2.38 0.28 18.67
N LYS A 44 -2.31 -0.97 18.17
CA LYS A 44 -1.93 -2.13 18.98
C LYS A 44 -0.54 -1.85 19.59
N PRO A 45 -0.19 -2.40 20.78
CA PRO A 45 1.08 -2.09 21.43
C PRO A 45 2.23 -2.40 20.49
N ASP A 46 3.22 -1.50 20.44
CA ASP A 46 4.46 -1.73 19.69
C ASP A 46 5.02 -3.13 19.99
N TYR A 47 5.37 -3.87 18.94
CA TYR A 47 6.06 -5.14 19.08
C TYR A 47 7.27 -4.98 20.00
N GLU A 48 7.31 -5.72 21.11
CA GLU A 48 8.36 -5.60 22.14
C GLU A 48 9.73 -6.17 21.72
N GLY A 49 9.98 -6.34 20.42
CA GLY A 49 11.26 -6.78 19.88
C GLY A 49 12.30 -5.66 19.81
N GLU A 50 13.57 -6.02 19.57
CA GLU A 50 14.64 -5.04 19.35
C GLU A 50 14.43 -4.36 17.99
N LEU A 51 14.09 -3.07 17.98
CA LEU A 51 14.04 -2.25 16.76
C LEU A 51 15.46 -2.10 16.21
N VAL A 52 15.70 -2.59 14.99
CA VAL A 52 17.03 -2.58 14.34
C VAL A 52 17.14 -1.59 13.20
N TRP A 53 16.02 -1.18 12.60
CA TRP A 53 15.96 -0.14 11.59
C TRP A 53 14.57 0.48 11.55
N SER A 54 14.49 1.79 11.30
CA SER A 54 13.20 2.42 10.96
C SER A 54 13.37 3.66 10.11
N ASP A 55 12.27 4.04 9.47
CA ASP A 55 12.03 5.39 9.02
C ASP A 55 10.65 5.86 9.49
N GLU A 56 10.65 6.92 10.29
CA GLU A 56 9.44 7.56 10.83
C GLU A 56 9.01 8.77 9.98
N PHE A 57 9.67 8.98 8.83
CA PHE A 57 9.38 10.06 7.88
C PHE A 57 9.28 11.45 8.51
N ASN A 58 10.12 11.73 9.52
CA ASN A 58 10.13 12.96 10.31
C ASN A 58 11.11 14.03 9.78
N THR A 59 11.48 13.93 8.51
CA THR A 59 12.41 14.84 7.83
C THR A 59 11.68 15.69 6.79
N ASP A 60 12.26 16.81 6.37
CA ASP A 60 11.62 17.70 5.38
C ASP A 60 11.54 17.08 3.96
N SER A 61 12.35 16.05 3.70
CA SER A 61 12.40 15.32 2.44
C SER A 61 12.76 13.86 2.68
N LEU A 62 12.60 13.01 1.67
CA LEU A 62 13.00 11.61 1.73
C LEU A 62 14.49 11.46 2.12
N ASP A 63 14.78 10.60 3.10
CA ASP A 63 16.15 10.32 3.51
C ASP A 63 16.86 9.43 2.48
N LEU A 64 17.68 10.05 1.63
CA LEU A 64 18.41 9.36 0.58
C LEU A 64 19.57 8.50 1.09
N SER A 65 19.88 8.49 2.39
CA SER A 65 20.75 7.47 2.98
C SER A 65 20.03 6.13 3.16
N LYS A 66 18.69 6.16 3.23
CA LYS A 66 17.82 4.98 3.41
C LYS A 66 17.11 4.55 2.13
N TRP A 67 16.65 5.50 1.33
CA TRP A 67 15.76 5.24 0.19
C TRP A 67 16.34 5.70 -1.14
N ASN A 68 16.15 4.92 -2.19
CA ASN A 68 16.36 5.31 -3.57
C ASN A 68 15.01 5.67 -4.19
N TYR A 69 14.98 6.65 -5.11
CA TYR A 69 13.91 6.77 -6.09
C TYR A 69 14.16 5.77 -7.23
N GLU A 70 13.12 5.03 -7.62
CA GLU A 70 13.14 4.18 -8.80
C GLU A 70 12.23 4.79 -9.87
N THR A 71 12.83 5.58 -10.76
CA THR A 71 12.10 6.35 -11.78
C THR A 71 11.97 5.59 -13.10
N GLY A 72 10.95 5.92 -13.89
CA GLY A 72 10.74 5.35 -15.22
C GLY A 72 9.53 4.44 -15.28
N THR A 73 9.57 3.42 -16.12
CA THR A 73 8.44 2.52 -16.40
C THR A 73 8.82 1.04 -16.19
N GLY A 74 9.94 0.78 -15.50
CA GLY A 74 10.43 -0.57 -15.24
C GLY A 74 10.72 -1.41 -16.48
N VAL A 75 10.73 -2.74 -16.26
CA VAL A 75 10.87 -3.74 -17.31
C VAL A 75 9.72 -3.65 -18.31
N ASN A 76 10.01 -3.93 -19.60
CA ASN A 76 9.05 -3.91 -20.72
C ASN A 76 8.30 -2.58 -20.95
N GLY A 77 8.62 -1.53 -20.18
CA GLY A 77 7.91 -0.27 -20.23
C GLY A 77 6.60 -0.26 -19.44
N ASP A 78 6.32 -1.23 -18.58
CA ASP A 78 5.05 -1.32 -17.86
C ASP A 78 5.21 -2.00 -16.48
N TRP A 79 6.42 -1.94 -15.93
CA TRP A 79 6.84 -2.63 -14.72
C TRP A 79 6.61 -4.15 -14.75
N GLY A 80 6.43 -4.75 -15.93
CA GLY A 80 6.11 -6.18 -16.09
C GLY A 80 4.66 -6.54 -15.76
N THR A 81 3.82 -5.55 -15.42
CA THR A 81 2.44 -5.79 -14.95
C THR A 81 1.39 -5.15 -15.86
N GLY A 82 1.77 -4.44 -16.92
CA GLY A 82 0.85 -3.68 -17.76
C GLY A 82 0.47 -2.31 -17.17
N GLN A 83 1.22 -1.81 -16.19
CA GLN A 83 1.04 -0.49 -15.62
C GLN A 83 1.27 0.62 -16.66
N LEU A 84 0.53 1.72 -16.49
CA LEU A 84 0.44 2.83 -17.45
C LEU A 84 1.19 4.07 -17.00
N ASP A 85 1.60 4.12 -15.74
CA ASP A 85 2.31 5.23 -15.12
C ASP A 85 3.81 5.26 -15.46
N VAL A 86 4.42 6.41 -15.19
CA VAL A 86 5.86 6.59 -15.07
C VAL A 86 6.16 7.05 -13.65
N ALA A 87 7.00 6.29 -12.93
CA ALA A 87 7.45 6.68 -11.60
C ALA A 87 8.43 7.84 -11.70
N THR A 88 8.32 8.80 -10.80
CA THR A 88 9.18 9.99 -10.76
C THR A 88 9.70 10.24 -9.34
N ASP A 89 10.72 11.10 -9.25
CA ASP A 89 11.27 11.65 -8.00
C ASP A 89 10.73 13.05 -7.69
N ARG A 90 9.65 13.46 -8.39
CA ARG A 90 9.04 14.78 -8.21
C ARG A 90 8.26 14.84 -6.91
N GLU A 91 8.25 16.01 -6.28
CA GLU A 91 7.51 16.28 -5.06
C GLU A 91 5.99 16.05 -5.21
N GLU A 92 5.44 16.18 -6.43
CA GLU A 92 4.03 15.86 -6.67
C GLU A 92 3.70 14.37 -6.60
N ASN A 93 4.71 13.50 -6.70
CA ASN A 93 4.57 12.05 -6.64
C ASN A 93 5.12 11.44 -5.35
N VAL A 94 6.20 12.00 -4.79
CA VAL A 94 6.80 11.54 -3.54
C VAL A 94 7.23 12.74 -2.70
N LYS A 95 6.64 12.90 -1.52
CA LYS A 95 6.99 13.96 -0.57
C LYS A 95 6.80 13.52 0.87
N ILE A 96 7.41 14.25 1.80
CA ILE A 96 7.07 14.16 3.22
C ILE A 96 6.08 15.28 3.55
N GLU A 97 5.00 14.93 4.24
CA GLU A 97 3.97 15.85 4.68
C GLU A 97 3.82 15.79 6.20
N SER A 98 3.55 16.93 6.83
CA SER A 98 3.32 17.03 8.28
C SER A 98 1.86 17.33 8.55
N GLY A 99 1.36 16.89 9.70
CA GLY A 99 -0.03 17.16 10.10
C GLY A 99 -1.08 16.33 9.36
N VAL A 100 -0.68 15.21 8.75
CA VAL A 100 -1.62 14.21 8.22
C VAL A 100 -2.39 13.61 9.41
N THR A 101 -3.71 13.70 9.37
CA THR A 101 -4.57 13.16 10.44
C THR A 101 -4.31 11.66 10.62
N GLY A 102 -4.05 11.23 11.86
CA GLY A 102 -3.78 9.84 12.21
C GLY A 102 -2.32 9.38 12.04
N ALA A 103 -1.46 10.18 11.41
CA ALA A 103 -0.01 9.96 11.43
C ALA A 103 0.62 10.47 12.72
N ASP A 104 1.74 9.88 13.15
CA ASP A 104 2.40 10.23 14.40
C ASP A 104 2.95 11.66 14.36
N LYS A 105 3.65 12.01 13.27
CA LYS A 105 4.27 13.33 13.05
C LYS A 105 4.41 13.66 11.56
N GLY A 106 5.49 13.20 10.94
CA GLY A 106 5.71 13.28 9.49
C GLY A 106 5.21 12.02 8.81
N CYS A 107 4.84 12.14 7.54
CA CYS A 107 4.24 11.07 6.77
C CYS A 107 4.76 11.13 5.34
N LEU A 108 5.27 10.01 4.83
CA LEU A 108 5.57 9.87 3.42
C LEU A 108 4.26 9.78 2.64
N VAL A 109 4.12 10.61 1.60
CA VAL A 109 2.98 10.59 0.70
C VAL A 109 3.44 10.19 -0.69
N ILE A 110 2.98 9.03 -1.15
CA ILE A 110 3.15 8.59 -2.54
C ILE A 110 1.85 8.83 -3.29
N THR A 111 1.90 9.64 -4.34
CA THR A 111 0.70 10.08 -5.07
C THR A 111 0.78 9.67 -6.53
N THR A 112 -0.22 8.92 -7.00
CA THR A 112 -0.44 8.76 -8.44
C THR A 112 -1.27 9.93 -8.98
N ARG A 113 -0.97 10.38 -10.18
CA ARG A 113 -1.65 11.53 -10.82
C ARG A 113 -1.97 11.21 -12.28
N LYS A 114 -3.08 11.77 -12.76
CA LYS A 114 -3.43 11.77 -14.18
C LYS A 114 -2.88 13.02 -14.85
N GLU A 115 -1.67 12.93 -15.38
CA GLU A 115 -0.99 14.01 -16.08
C GLU A 115 -0.12 13.49 -17.22
N LYS A 116 0.09 14.32 -18.24
CA LYS A 116 1.01 13.98 -19.32
C LYS A 116 2.44 14.25 -18.90
N PHE A 117 3.24 13.20 -18.78
CA PHE A 117 4.65 13.31 -18.41
C PHE A 117 5.46 12.19 -19.09
N ILE A 118 6.59 12.53 -19.70
CA ILE A 118 7.52 11.59 -20.39
C ILE A 118 6.77 10.52 -21.22
N GLY A 119 5.82 10.96 -22.06
CA GLY A 119 5.08 10.07 -22.96
C GLY A 119 4.02 9.17 -22.29
N ARG A 120 3.77 9.30 -20.99
CA ARG A 120 2.67 8.64 -20.26
C ARG A 120 1.57 9.63 -19.90
N ASN A 121 0.40 9.09 -19.55
CA ASN A 121 -0.78 9.86 -19.09
C ASN A 121 -0.97 9.79 -17.57
N TYR A 122 -0.10 9.06 -16.89
CA TYR A 122 -0.11 8.91 -15.43
C TYR A 122 1.32 9.00 -14.91
N THR A 123 1.47 9.60 -13.73
CA THR A 123 2.72 9.61 -12.96
C THR A 123 2.50 8.92 -11.63
N SER A 124 3.57 8.38 -11.05
CA SER A 124 3.56 7.66 -9.78
C SER A 124 4.86 7.88 -9.02
N GLY A 125 4.98 7.25 -7.85
CA GLY A 125 6.20 7.21 -7.06
C GLY A 125 6.53 5.77 -6.68
N ARG A 126 7.83 5.44 -6.72
CA ARG A 126 8.39 4.15 -6.34
C ARG A 126 9.73 4.38 -5.66
N ILE A 127 9.87 3.87 -4.45
CA ILE A 127 11.11 3.96 -3.66
C ILE A 127 11.52 2.61 -3.12
N ASN A 128 12.82 2.41 -2.90
CA ASN A 128 13.35 1.14 -2.38
C ASN A 128 14.61 1.32 -1.52
N THR A 129 14.95 0.30 -0.73
CA THR A 129 16.17 0.28 0.11
C THR A 129 17.34 -0.47 -0.53
N LYS A 130 17.28 -0.77 -1.83
CA LYS A 130 18.30 -1.56 -2.54
C LYS A 130 19.70 -0.97 -2.35
N ASN A 131 20.68 -1.82 -2.06
CA ASN A 131 22.07 -1.44 -1.74
C ASN A 131 22.23 -0.51 -0.51
N LYS A 132 21.20 -0.37 0.34
CA LYS A 132 21.22 0.46 1.56
C LYS A 132 20.85 -0.32 2.80
N ALA A 133 19.76 -1.09 2.72
CA ALA A 133 19.33 -1.99 3.77
C ALA A 133 18.49 -3.13 3.20
N SER A 134 18.65 -4.32 3.77
CA SER A 134 17.91 -5.53 3.42
C SER A 134 17.79 -6.45 4.63
N TRP A 135 16.72 -7.25 4.66
CA TRP A 135 16.32 -8.11 5.78
C TRP A 135 15.77 -9.43 5.26
N GLY A 136 15.81 -10.46 6.08
CA GLY A 136 15.36 -11.81 5.72
C GLY A 136 15.03 -12.58 7.01
N PRO A 137 15.27 -13.91 7.06
CA PRO A 137 15.03 -14.72 8.25
C PRO A 137 15.53 -14.06 9.55
N GLY A 138 14.73 -14.20 10.62
CA GLY A 138 14.96 -13.61 11.93
C GLY A 138 14.46 -12.16 12.10
N HIS A 139 13.71 -11.61 11.14
CA HIS A 139 13.22 -10.23 11.21
C HIS A 139 11.69 -10.13 11.12
N ARG A 140 11.14 -9.17 11.87
CA ARG A 140 9.78 -8.64 11.72
C ARG A 140 9.85 -7.34 10.94
N ILE A 141 9.12 -7.23 9.84
CA ILE A 141 9.19 -6.11 8.90
C ILE A 141 7.77 -5.55 8.75
N VAL A 142 7.57 -4.27 9.06
CA VAL A 142 6.23 -3.69 9.19
C VAL A 142 6.17 -2.30 8.58
N VAL A 143 5.09 -2.02 7.85
CA VAL A 143 4.71 -0.68 7.41
C VAL A 143 3.39 -0.28 8.07
N ARG A 144 3.27 0.98 8.47
CA ARG A 144 1.96 1.59 8.80
C ARG A 144 1.54 2.49 7.65
N ALA A 145 0.48 2.10 6.95
CA ALA A 145 0.03 2.78 5.73
C ALA A 145 -1.49 2.98 5.70
N TRP A 146 -1.91 4.05 5.02
CA TRP A 146 -3.29 4.38 4.72
C TRP A 146 -3.41 4.68 3.22
N PRO A 147 -3.91 3.71 2.42
CA PRO A 147 -4.10 3.87 0.98
C PRO A 147 -5.39 4.65 0.66
N GLN A 148 -5.58 5.83 1.27
CA GLN A 148 -6.80 6.64 1.21
C GLN A 148 -7.33 6.84 -0.22
N GLY A 149 -6.43 7.17 -1.15
CA GLY A 149 -6.80 7.48 -2.53
C GLY A 149 -7.11 6.27 -3.40
N VAL A 150 -6.74 5.06 -2.96
CA VAL A 150 -6.88 3.83 -3.75
C VAL A 150 -8.32 3.30 -3.60
N GLN A 151 -9.23 3.88 -4.38
CA GLN A 151 -10.66 3.60 -4.27
C GLN A 151 -11.25 2.94 -5.52
N PHE A 152 -10.61 3.10 -6.67
CA PHE A 152 -11.13 2.64 -7.96
C PHE A 152 -10.26 1.54 -8.57
N LYS A 153 -10.89 0.67 -9.36
CA LYS A 153 -10.17 -0.32 -10.17
C LYS A 153 -9.09 0.36 -11.03
N GLY A 154 -7.91 -0.27 -11.04
CA GLY A 154 -6.71 0.21 -11.70
C GLY A 154 -5.89 1.19 -10.88
N GLN A 155 -6.26 1.47 -9.63
CA GLN A 155 -5.37 2.09 -8.65
C GLN A 155 -4.81 0.99 -7.74
N GLY A 156 -3.55 1.12 -7.37
CA GLY A 156 -2.92 0.18 -6.45
C GLY A 156 -1.77 0.79 -5.67
N PHE A 157 -1.47 0.14 -4.56
CA PHE A 157 -0.29 0.37 -3.74
C PHE A 157 0.27 -0.96 -3.27
N ALA A 158 1.59 -1.06 -3.22
CA ALA A 158 2.28 -2.22 -2.69
C ALA A 158 3.41 -1.84 -1.72
N PHE A 159 3.51 -2.60 -0.64
CA PHE A 159 4.71 -2.75 0.19
C PHE A 159 5.21 -4.18 0.05
N TRP A 160 6.38 -4.33 -0.57
CA TRP A 160 6.86 -5.60 -1.06
C TRP A 160 8.39 -5.62 -1.07
N MET A 161 8.97 -6.75 -1.41
CA MET A 161 10.40 -6.99 -1.24
C MET A 161 10.98 -7.81 -2.39
N MET A 162 12.23 -7.50 -2.73
CA MET A 162 13.00 -8.20 -3.77
C MET A 162 14.39 -8.59 -3.27
N PRO A 163 15.02 -9.65 -3.83
CA PRO A 163 16.31 -10.15 -3.34
C PRO A 163 17.43 -9.11 -3.42
N ASP A 164 18.26 -9.05 -2.38
CA ASP A 164 19.46 -8.21 -2.31
C ASP A 164 20.76 -9.05 -2.36
N GLU A 165 20.62 -10.38 -2.43
CA GLU A 165 21.71 -11.34 -2.54
C GLU A 165 21.65 -12.09 -3.89
N LEU A 166 22.77 -12.67 -4.30
CA LEU A 166 22.90 -13.42 -5.56
C LEU A 166 23.40 -14.85 -5.29
N PRO A 167 22.96 -15.84 -6.07
CA PRO A 167 23.57 -17.17 -6.07
C PRO A 167 25.05 -17.09 -6.43
N SER A 168 25.85 -18.00 -5.87
CA SER A 168 27.29 -18.05 -6.12
C SER A 168 27.59 -18.22 -7.62
N GLY A 169 28.32 -17.28 -8.20
CA GLY A 169 28.74 -17.31 -9.60
C GLY A 169 27.79 -16.58 -10.56
N GLU A 170 26.65 -16.11 -10.08
CA GLU A 170 25.71 -15.31 -10.88
C GLU A 170 26.02 -13.81 -10.82
N SER A 171 25.67 -13.08 -11.89
CA SER A 171 25.84 -11.62 -11.98
C SER A 171 24.54 -10.85 -11.82
N HIS A 172 23.41 -11.55 -11.85
CA HIS A 172 22.07 -11.05 -11.66
C HIS A 172 21.21 -12.19 -11.12
N LEU A 173 19.98 -11.90 -10.74
CA LEU A 173 19.02 -12.90 -10.32
C LEU A 173 17.71 -12.62 -11.02
N MET A 174 17.22 -13.61 -11.75
CA MET A 174 16.09 -13.49 -12.64
C MET A 174 14.79 -13.74 -11.88
N TRP A 175 13.78 -12.92 -12.15
CA TRP A 175 12.44 -13.18 -11.66
C TRP A 175 11.79 -14.32 -12.47
N PRO A 176 11.04 -15.25 -11.84
CA PRO A 176 10.75 -15.34 -10.41
C PRO A 176 11.72 -16.24 -9.63
N GLN A 177 12.80 -16.76 -10.25
CA GLN A 177 13.77 -17.65 -9.59
C GLN A 177 14.37 -17.04 -8.32
N GLY A 178 14.53 -15.71 -8.29
CA GLY A 178 15.05 -15.03 -7.12
C GLY A 178 14.14 -14.98 -5.91
N GLY A 179 12.83 -15.10 -6.11
CA GLY A 179 11.82 -14.80 -5.10
C GLY A 179 11.31 -13.35 -5.16
N GLU A 180 10.08 -13.16 -4.71
CA GLU A 180 9.44 -11.87 -4.42
C GLU A 180 8.50 -12.09 -3.22
N VAL A 181 8.43 -11.11 -2.32
CA VAL A 181 7.61 -11.17 -1.11
C VAL A 181 6.74 -9.91 -1.04
N ASP A 182 5.44 -10.09 -1.18
CA ASP A 182 4.45 -9.02 -1.13
C ASP A 182 3.79 -9.01 0.25
N VAL A 183 4.14 -8.02 1.08
CA VAL A 183 3.58 -7.89 2.43
C VAL A 183 2.21 -7.23 2.38
N MET A 184 2.04 -6.29 1.45
CA MET A 184 0.78 -5.59 1.19
C MET A 184 0.65 -5.36 -0.30
N GLU A 185 -0.43 -5.86 -0.88
CA GLU A 185 -0.98 -5.41 -2.16
C GLU A 185 -2.43 -4.98 -1.92
N TYR A 186 -2.63 -3.67 -1.92
CA TYR A 186 -3.97 -3.08 -1.83
C TYR A 186 -4.33 -2.43 -3.16
N VAL A 187 -5.44 -2.88 -3.74
CA VAL A 187 -5.91 -2.42 -5.05
C VAL A 187 -7.37 -2.03 -4.99
N GLY A 188 -7.71 -0.93 -5.65
CA GLY A 188 -9.08 -0.39 -5.62
C GLY A 188 -10.10 -1.25 -6.34
N SER A 189 -9.69 -2.36 -6.98
CA SER A 189 -10.59 -3.34 -7.57
C SER A 189 -11.21 -4.30 -6.55
N ILE A 190 -10.61 -4.44 -5.36
CA ILE A 190 -11.09 -5.26 -4.23
C ILE A 190 -10.91 -4.49 -2.91
N PRO A 191 -11.66 -3.39 -2.71
CA PRO A 191 -11.38 -2.41 -1.65
C PRO A 191 -11.51 -2.96 -0.23
N ASN A 192 -12.24 -4.06 -0.02
CA ASN A 192 -12.42 -4.67 1.30
C ASN A 192 -11.40 -5.78 1.60
N ALA A 193 -10.30 -5.89 0.84
CA ALA A 193 -9.27 -6.88 1.10
C ALA A 193 -7.83 -6.38 0.85
N ASN A 194 -6.89 -6.93 1.62
CA ASN A 194 -5.46 -6.90 1.33
C ASN A 194 -5.01 -8.25 0.78
N LEU A 195 -4.00 -8.28 -0.09
CA LEU A 195 -3.31 -9.51 -0.51
C LEU A 195 -1.88 -9.48 0.03
N ALA A 196 -1.44 -10.58 0.63
CA ALA A 196 -0.02 -10.87 0.76
C ALA A 196 0.31 -12.09 -0.09
N SER A 197 1.47 -12.08 -0.70
CA SER A 197 1.91 -13.17 -1.54
C SER A 197 3.40 -13.39 -1.56
N VAL A 198 3.75 -14.55 -2.09
CA VAL A 198 5.10 -14.90 -2.48
C VAL A 198 5.09 -15.34 -3.95
N HIS A 199 6.13 -14.95 -4.67
CA HIS A 199 6.40 -15.47 -6.02
C HIS A 199 7.75 -16.15 -6.06
N TYR A 200 7.81 -17.28 -6.76
CA TYR A 200 9.02 -18.08 -6.92
C TYR A 200 8.94 -18.93 -8.19
N ALA A 201 10.04 -19.54 -8.60
CA ALA A 201 10.09 -20.44 -9.75
C ALA A 201 9.80 -21.89 -9.35
N TRP A 202 9.25 -22.68 -10.26
CA TRP A 202 9.06 -24.14 -10.09
C TRP A 202 10.37 -24.91 -10.23
N SER A 203 11.31 -24.41 -11.02
CA SER A 203 12.63 -25.01 -11.25
C SER A 203 13.71 -23.94 -11.47
N TRP A 204 14.96 -24.31 -11.23
CA TRP A 204 16.11 -23.51 -11.64
C TRP A 204 16.31 -23.64 -13.16
N GLU A 205 16.07 -22.56 -13.90
CA GLU A 205 16.17 -22.52 -15.37
C GLU A 205 17.41 -21.75 -15.80
N ASN A 206 18.55 -22.07 -15.21
CA ASN A 206 19.83 -21.39 -15.42
C ASN A 206 19.70 -19.86 -15.28
N ASN A 207 18.93 -19.42 -14.29
CA ASN A 207 18.70 -18.01 -14.03
C ASN A 207 18.06 -17.27 -15.24
N GLN A 208 17.28 -17.96 -16.08
CA GLN A 208 16.56 -17.37 -17.21
C GLN A 208 15.04 -17.35 -17.01
N TYR A 209 14.38 -16.30 -17.50
CA TYR A 209 12.93 -16.18 -17.43
C TYR A 209 12.27 -17.20 -18.35
N GLN A 210 11.20 -17.83 -17.86
CA GLN A 210 10.32 -18.69 -18.64
C GLN A 210 8.87 -18.42 -18.24
N ASP A 211 7.98 -18.22 -19.22
CA ASP A 211 6.56 -17.89 -18.96
C ASP A 211 5.83 -18.93 -18.10
N TRP A 212 6.24 -20.21 -18.19
CA TRP A 212 5.64 -21.31 -17.43
C TRP A 212 6.27 -21.50 -16.06
N ASN A 213 7.45 -20.91 -15.81
CA ASN A 213 8.25 -21.15 -14.61
C ASN A 213 7.97 -20.10 -13.53
N HIS A 214 6.68 -19.87 -13.27
CA HIS A 214 6.21 -18.95 -12.25
C HIS A 214 5.17 -19.61 -11.37
N ASN A 215 5.42 -19.57 -10.07
CA ASN A 215 4.45 -19.90 -9.06
C ASN A 215 4.10 -18.67 -8.20
N HIS A 216 2.88 -18.67 -7.70
CA HIS A 216 2.33 -17.64 -6.83
C HIS A 216 1.51 -18.29 -5.73
N GLN A 217 1.75 -17.89 -4.49
CA GLN A 217 0.91 -18.27 -3.35
C GLN A 217 0.53 -17.01 -2.59
N GLY A 218 -0.77 -16.78 -2.38
CA GLY A 218 -1.23 -15.58 -1.69
C GLY A 218 -2.52 -15.77 -0.92
N GLY A 219 -2.54 -15.26 0.29
CA GLY A 219 -3.72 -15.15 1.14
C GLY A 219 -4.38 -13.79 1.01
N TYR A 220 -5.70 -13.72 1.11
CA TYR A 220 -6.42 -12.45 1.22
C TYR A 220 -6.79 -12.21 2.68
N TYR A 221 -6.60 -10.99 3.17
CA TYR A 221 -7.14 -10.53 4.45
C TYR A 221 -8.42 -9.73 4.18
N SER A 222 -9.49 -10.02 4.91
CA SER A 222 -10.74 -9.24 4.86
C SER A 222 -10.79 -8.26 6.03
N TYR A 223 -10.90 -6.97 5.76
CA TYR A 223 -11.05 -5.95 6.82
C TYR A 223 -12.41 -6.06 7.55
N GLU A 224 -13.42 -6.68 6.94
CA GLU A 224 -14.73 -6.91 7.57
C GLU A 224 -14.70 -8.04 8.60
N SER A 225 -14.00 -9.14 8.28
CA SER A 225 -13.99 -10.34 9.11
C SER A 225 -12.70 -10.53 9.92
N GLU A 226 -11.69 -9.68 9.68
CA GLU A 226 -10.36 -9.72 10.30
C GLU A 226 -9.65 -11.09 10.16
N GLU A 227 -9.94 -11.79 9.06
CA GLU A 227 -9.44 -13.12 8.76
C GLU A 227 -9.45 -13.38 7.25
N VAL A 228 -9.01 -14.57 6.82
CA VAL A 228 -9.12 -14.96 5.41
C VAL A 228 -10.59 -15.09 5.00
N PRO A 229 -11.05 -14.49 3.88
CA PRO A 229 -12.45 -14.58 3.48
C PRO A 229 -12.83 -16.01 3.05
N VAL A 230 -14.09 -16.38 3.27
CA VAL A 230 -14.63 -17.71 2.90
C VAL A 230 -14.49 -17.99 1.40
N SER A 231 -14.59 -16.95 0.58
CA SER A 231 -14.40 -17.01 -0.87
C SER A 231 -13.35 -15.99 -1.30
N LYS A 232 -12.51 -16.38 -2.27
CA LYS A 232 -11.54 -15.47 -2.89
C LYS A 232 -12.24 -14.20 -3.39
N PRO A 233 -11.77 -13.00 -3.01
CA PRO A 233 -12.30 -11.74 -3.52
C PRO A 233 -12.20 -11.68 -5.05
N THR A 234 -13.19 -11.05 -5.67
CA THR A 234 -13.22 -10.80 -7.12
C THR A 234 -13.34 -9.31 -7.37
N TYR A 235 -12.78 -8.84 -8.49
CA TYR A 235 -12.86 -7.43 -8.85
C TYR A 235 -14.31 -6.95 -8.90
N GLY A 236 -14.64 -5.92 -8.14
CA GLY A 236 -16.01 -5.40 -8.00
C GLY A 236 -16.20 -4.59 -6.72
N ASN A 237 -17.40 -4.02 -6.57
CA ASN A 237 -17.80 -3.20 -5.40
C ASN A 237 -16.89 -1.99 -5.14
N TYR A 238 -16.40 -1.37 -6.21
CA TYR A 238 -15.65 -0.11 -6.15
C TYR A 238 -16.44 1.04 -6.83
N PRO A 239 -16.24 2.30 -6.40
CA PRO A 239 -15.54 2.64 -5.16
C PRO A 239 -16.31 2.12 -3.93
N PRO A 240 -15.63 1.90 -2.80
CA PRO A 240 -16.33 1.60 -1.55
C PRO A 240 -17.28 2.76 -1.19
N ASP A 241 -18.30 2.47 -0.38
CA ASP A 241 -19.18 3.51 0.13
C ASP A 241 -18.39 4.55 0.95
N GLU A 242 -18.88 5.78 0.96
CA GLU A 242 -18.27 6.84 1.77
C GLU A 242 -18.25 6.43 3.24
N ASN A 243 -17.07 6.47 3.86
CA ASN A 243 -16.83 6.02 5.24
C ASN A 243 -17.11 4.52 5.49
N ASP A 244 -17.01 3.66 4.47
CA ASP A 244 -17.03 2.20 4.67
C ASP A 244 -15.87 1.78 5.60
N PRO A 245 -16.15 1.38 6.87
CA PRO A 245 -15.10 1.01 7.82
C PRO A 245 -14.40 -0.29 7.45
N TYR A 246 -14.92 -1.03 6.47
CA TYR A 246 -14.36 -2.29 5.99
C TYR A 246 -13.55 -2.11 4.71
N ALA A 247 -13.36 -0.89 4.22
CA ALA A 247 -12.43 -0.61 3.14
C ALA A 247 -11.03 -0.39 3.71
N GLY A 248 -10.00 -0.99 3.12
CA GLY A 248 -8.61 -0.75 3.55
C GLY A 248 -8.17 0.71 3.36
N SER A 249 -8.88 1.47 2.52
CA SER A 249 -8.71 2.91 2.34
C SER A 249 -9.38 3.76 3.44
N PHE A 250 -10.01 3.15 4.45
CA PHE A 250 -10.72 3.89 5.50
C PHE A 250 -9.77 4.56 6.51
N GLY A 251 -8.64 3.93 6.83
CA GLY A 251 -7.69 4.47 7.80
C GLY A 251 -6.31 3.80 7.73
N PHE A 252 -5.47 4.15 8.69
CA PHE A 252 -4.15 3.52 8.84
C PHE A 252 -4.30 2.10 9.38
N HIS A 253 -3.60 1.17 8.73
CA HIS A 253 -3.38 -0.18 9.21
C HIS A 253 -1.88 -0.47 9.24
N THR A 254 -1.51 -1.46 10.06
CA THR A 254 -0.17 -2.03 10.02
C THR A 254 -0.19 -3.28 9.16
N TYR A 255 0.74 -3.37 8.21
CA TYR A 255 0.94 -4.52 7.35
C TYR A 255 2.34 -5.04 7.60
N GLY A 256 2.48 -6.33 7.89
CA GLY A 256 3.77 -6.85 8.26
C GLY A 256 3.98 -8.32 7.99
N LEU A 257 5.23 -8.69 8.18
CA LEU A 257 5.78 -10.01 7.94
C LEU A 257 6.69 -10.40 9.10
N ASP A 258 6.41 -11.54 9.71
CA ASP A 258 7.34 -12.26 10.58
C ASP A 258 8.05 -13.35 9.78
N TRP A 259 9.34 -13.15 9.53
CA TRP A 259 10.15 -14.03 8.70
C TRP A 259 11.00 -14.96 9.57
N TYR A 260 10.57 -16.21 9.71
CA TYR A 260 11.31 -17.26 10.40
C TYR A 260 12.19 -18.07 9.42
N GLU A 261 13.09 -18.89 9.95
CA GLU A 261 13.97 -19.74 9.13
C GLU A 261 13.19 -20.76 8.26
N ASP A 262 12.01 -21.18 8.70
CA ASP A 262 11.22 -22.23 8.05
C ASP A 262 9.93 -21.73 7.39
N ARG A 263 9.54 -20.48 7.66
CA ARG A 263 8.27 -19.91 7.17
C ARG A 263 8.21 -18.39 7.26
N MET A 264 7.24 -17.84 6.54
CA MET A 264 6.79 -16.46 6.64
C MET A 264 5.38 -16.40 7.20
N GLU A 265 5.11 -15.49 8.13
CA GLU A 265 3.77 -15.21 8.66
C GLU A 265 3.40 -13.74 8.35
N PHE A 266 2.43 -13.55 7.47
CA PHE A 266 1.93 -12.24 7.06
C PHE A 266 0.73 -11.84 7.90
N PHE A 267 0.67 -10.56 8.27
CA PHE A 267 -0.37 -10.03 9.13
C PHE A 267 -0.84 -8.63 8.74
N VAL A 268 -2.09 -8.34 9.12
CA VAL A 268 -2.63 -6.98 9.19
C VAL A 268 -3.06 -6.73 10.64
N ASP A 269 -2.59 -5.65 11.25
CA ASP A 269 -2.90 -5.31 12.67
C ASP A 269 -2.64 -6.46 13.66
N ASP A 270 -1.51 -7.13 13.43
CA ASP A 270 -1.07 -8.35 14.10
C ASP A 270 -2.06 -9.53 14.03
N HIS A 271 -3.02 -9.53 13.10
CA HIS A 271 -3.81 -10.70 12.74
C HIS A 271 -3.11 -11.46 11.62
N ILE A 272 -2.54 -12.61 11.96
CA ILE A 272 -1.91 -13.50 10.98
C ILE A 272 -2.99 -14.12 10.11
N TYR A 273 -2.89 -13.94 8.80
CA TYR A 273 -3.86 -14.47 7.84
C TYR A 273 -3.22 -15.30 6.73
N HIS A 274 -1.90 -15.21 6.54
CA HIS A 274 -1.17 -16.05 5.59
C HIS A 274 0.12 -16.58 6.24
N ILE A 275 0.30 -17.89 6.21
CA ILE A 275 1.56 -18.56 6.56
C ILE A 275 2.09 -19.30 5.33
N HIS A 276 3.33 -19.04 4.95
CA HIS A 276 4.01 -19.77 3.88
C HIS A 276 5.21 -20.55 4.44
N TYR A 277 5.16 -21.87 4.37
CA TYR A 277 6.28 -22.75 4.72
C TYR A 277 7.21 -22.94 3.52
N PHE A 278 8.52 -22.95 3.76
CA PHE A 278 9.47 -23.04 2.65
C PHE A 278 9.73 -24.48 2.18
N GLU A 279 9.76 -25.41 3.13
CA GLU A 279 9.89 -26.85 2.89
C GLU A 279 8.52 -27.50 2.67
N ASP A 280 8.53 -28.73 2.14
CA ASP A 280 7.33 -29.54 1.96
C ASP A 280 6.90 -30.26 3.26
N GLY A 281 5.65 -30.73 3.30
CA GLY A 281 5.14 -31.62 4.35
C GLY A 281 4.60 -30.92 5.60
N HIS A 282 4.45 -29.59 5.58
CA HIS A 282 3.89 -28.81 6.69
C HIS A 282 2.36 -28.70 6.62
N ILE A 283 1.80 -28.76 5.42
CA ILE A 283 0.36 -28.72 5.16
C ILE A 283 -0.12 -30.12 4.78
N SER A 284 0.59 -30.81 3.88
CA SER A 284 0.22 -32.15 3.44
C SER A 284 1.31 -33.20 3.71
N ALA A 285 1.20 -34.38 3.10
CA ALA A 285 2.28 -35.36 3.18
C ALA A 285 3.44 -34.89 2.29
N ASP A 286 4.68 -35.23 2.66
CA ASP A 286 5.87 -35.01 1.84
C ASP A 286 5.69 -35.74 0.49
N ASP A 287 5.20 -35.01 -0.50
CA ASP A 287 4.77 -35.51 -1.81
C ASP A 287 5.38 -34.70 -2.98
N GLY A 288 6.14 -33.65 -2.65
CA GLY A 288 6.78 -32.76 -3.59
C GLY A 288 5.80 -31.90 -4.38
N GLU A 289 4.56 -31.74 -3.92
CA GLU A 289 3.57 -30.89 -4.57
C GLU A 289 3.37 -29.60 -3.78
N ILE A 290 3.26 -28.48 -4.51
CA ILE A 290 2.84 -27.22 -3.90
C ILE A 290 1.39 -27.34 -3.47
N LYS A 291 1.15 -27.18 -2.17
CA LYS A 291 -0.20 -27.15 -1.61
C LYS A 291 -0.52 -25.80 -1.01
N SER A 292 -1.82 -25.54 -0.97
CA SER A 292 -2.37 -24.53 -0.09
C SER A 292 -3.75 -24.93 0.41
N ARG A 293 -4.13 -24.39 1.57
CA ARG A 293 -5.48 -24.54 2.14
C ARG A 293 -5.79 -23.41 3.11
N VAL A 294 -7.08 -23.25 3.41
CA VAL A 294 -7.54 -22.37 4.49
C VAL A 294 -7.84 -23.23 5.72
N ASP A 295 -7.13 -22.98 6.81
CA ASP A 295 -7.38 -23.59 8.11
C ASP A 295 -8.32 -22.71 8.93
N VAL A 296 -9.31 -23.31 9.58
CA VAL A 296 -10.13 -22.64 10.60
C VAL A 296 -9.48 -22.87 11.96
N THR A 297 -9.05 -21.79 12.61
CA THR A 297 -8.42 -21.83 13.94
C THR A 297 -9.32 -21.21 15.00
N ALA A 298 -8.86 -21.16 16.26
CA ALA A 298 -9.56 -20.43 17.31
C ALA A 298 -9.57 -18.91 17.06
N ASP A 299 -8.56 -18.40 16.33
CA ASP A 299 -8.32 -16.99 16.09
C ASP A 299 -8.79 -16.53 14.69
N GLY A 300 -9.49 -17.41 13.95
CA GLY A 300 -10.02 -17.14 12.62
C GLY A 300 -9.43 -18.04 11.53
N ARG A 301 -9.78 -17.72 10.28
CA ARG A 301 -9.29 -18.41 9.08
C ARG A 301 -7.91 -17.93 8.66
N ILE A 302 -7.00 -18.86 8.42
CA ILE A 302 -5.63 -18.61 7.97
C ILE A 302 -5.36 -19.38 6.68
N TYR A 303 -4.81 -18.70 5.67
CA TYR A 303 -4.33 -19.32 4.44
C TYR A 303 -2.93 -19.87 4.68
N LYS A 304 -2.73 -21.15 4.40
CA LYS A 304 -1.41 -21.78 4.48
C LYS A 304 -1.01 -22.22 3.09
N SER A 305 0.25 -21.98 2.72
CA SER A 305 0.90 -22.52 1.52
C SER A 305 2.28 -23.09 1.83
N GLU A 306 2.78 -24.00 1.01
CA GLU A 306 4.09 -24.64 1.25
C GLU A 306 4.95 -24.79 0.01
N PHE A 307 6.17 -25.28 0.22
CA PHE A 307 7.10 -25.79 -0.78
C PHE A 307 7.57 -24.75 -1.81
N SER A 308 8.51 -23.91 -1.39
CA SER A 308 9.26 -22.96 -2.25
C SER A 308 10.73 -23.36 -2.45
N HIS A 309 11.24 -24.34 -1.70
CA HIS A 309 12.58 -24.90 -1.86
C HIS A 309 12.63 -25.96 -2.96
N HIS A 310 12.32 -25.55 -4.19
CA HIS A 310 12.25 -26.47 -5.33
C HIS A 310 13.60 -26.98 -5.82
N PHE A 311 14.65 -26.19 -5.64
CA PHE A 311 15.95 -26.42 -6.26
C PHE A 311 17.08 -26.01 -5.32
N GLU A 312 18.21 -26.70 -5.43
CA GLU A 312 19.34 -26.58 -4.51
C GLU A 312 20.21 -25.36 -4.82
N GLU A 313 20.17 -24.85 -6.06
CA GLU A 313 21.00 -23.75 -6.54
C GLU A 313 20.72 -22.43 -5.81
N TRP A 314 19.47 -22.21 -5.43
CA TRP A 314 19.01 -21.00 -4.76
C TRP A 314 17.69 -21.25 -4.05
N LYS A 315 17.65 -20.98 -2.75
CA LYS A 315 16.43 -21.10 -1.95
C LYS A 315 15.89 -19.70 -1.68
N PRO A 316 14.90 -19.21 -2.45
CA PRO A 316 14.62 -17.78 -2.55
C PRO A 316 14.40 -17.10 -1.21
N PHE A 317 13.74 -17.77 -0.26
CA PHE A 317 13.32 -17.15 0.99
C PHE A 317 14.26 -17.41 2.19
N GLU A 318 15.46 -17.95 1.97
CA GLU A 318 16.54 -18.05 2.97
C GLU A 318 17.52 -16.85 2.89
N HIS A 319 17.23 -15.85 2.07
CA HIS A 319 18.12 -14.72 1.76
C HIS A 319 17.54 -13.37 2.19
N LYS A 320 18.38 -12.33 2.15
CA LYS A 320 17.95 -10.95 2.44
C LYS A 320 17.32 -10.28 1.23
N PHE A 321 16.27 -9.52 1.51
CA PHE A 321 15.50 -8.76 0.55
C PHE A 321 15.48 -7.29 0.95
N PHE A 322 15.58 -6.40 -0.04
CA PHE A 322 15.34 -4.98 0.16
C PHE A 322 13.84 -4.69 0.01
N VAL A 323 13.33 -3.67 0.71
CA VAL A 323 11.91 -3.29 0.64
C VAL A 323 11.66 -2.27 -0.46
N ILE A 324 10.43 -2.27 -0.96
CA ILE A 324 9.91 -1.40 -2.01
C ILE A 324 8.54 -0.86 -1.56
N LEU A 325 8.34 0.45 -1.69
CA LEU A 325 7.04 1.11 -1.58
C LEU A 325 6.70 1.68 -2.96
N SER A 326 5.55 1.30 -3.51
CA SER A 326 5.16 1.72 -4.86
C SER A 326 3.66 1.88 -5.02
N ALA A 327 3.24 3.00 -5.59
CA ALA A 327 1.90 3.17 -6.12
C ALA A 327 1.94 3.09 -7.65
N GLY A 328 0.86 2.60 -8.27
CA GLY A 328 0.81 2.39 -9.72
C GLY A 328 -0.59 2.61 -10.28
N VAL A 329 -0.68 2.75 -11.61
CA VAL A 329 -1.94 2.95 -12.32
C VAL A 329 -2.07 1.94 -13.46
N GLY A 330 -3.16 1.19 -13.46
CA GLY A 330 -3.47 0.19 -14.47
C GLY A 330 -2.90 -1.18 -14.13
N GLY A 331 -2.71 -1.98 -15.18
CA GLY A 331 -2.41 -3.40 -15.09
C GLY A 331 -3.17 -4.14 -16.20
N ALA A 332 -2.62 -5.28 -16.63
CA ALA A 332 -3.35 -6.24 -17.43
C ALA A 332 -4.56 -6.81 -16.65
N ASP A 333 -5.45 -7.53 -17.34
CA ASP A 333 -6.58 -8.16 -16.66
C ASP A 333 -6.07 -9.16 -15.60
N ARG A 334 -6.32 -8.83 -14.33
CA ARG A 334 -5.90 -9.56 -13.12
C ARG A 334 -4.44 -9.44 -12.70
N THR A 335 -3.70 -8.45 -13.22
CA THR A 335 -2.40 -8.06 -12.63
C THR A 335 -2.55 -6.70 -11.95
N TYR A 336 -1.87 -6.53 -10.82
CA TYR A 336 -1.93 -5.31 -10.02
C TYR A 336 -3.39 -4.87 -9.77
N GLY A 337 -3.74 -3.61 -10.04
CA GLY A 337 -5.11 -3.09 -9.91
C GLY A 337 -6.05 -3.40 -11.08
N GLY A 338 -5.57 -4.03 -12.15
CA GLY A 338 -6.31 -4.26 -13.40
C GLY A 338 -6.48 -3.01 -14.26
N ALA A 339 -7.21 -3.14 -15.37
CA ALA A 339 -7.45 -2.03 -16.29
C ALA A 339 -8.15 -0.83 -15.59
N ILE A 340 -7.53 0.34 -15.68
CA ILE A 340 -8.03 1.60 -15.13
C ILE A 340 -9.40 1.97 -15.69
N VAL A 341 -10.31 2.37 -14.82
CA VAL A 341 -11.67 2.78 -15.19
C VAL A 341 -11.76 4.28 -15.45
N PRO A 342 -12.64 4.76 -16.36
CA PRO A 342 -12.80 6.19 -16.64
C PRO A 342 -13.20 7.04 -15.42
N GLU A 343 -13.90 6.43 -14.47
CA GLU A 343 -14.40 7.05 -13.24
C GLU A 343 -13.32 7.23 -12.17
N ALA A 344 -12.13 6.63 -12.34
CA ALA A 344 -11.08 6.70 -11.34
C ALA A 344 -10.63 8.14 -11.07
N GLU A 345 -10.65 8.51 -9.80
CA GLU A 345 -10.34 9.87 -9.34
C GLU A 345 -8.85 10.06 -9.03
N PHE A 346 -8.31 11.24 -9.34
CA PHE A 346 -6.93 11.62 -9.08
C PHE A 346 -6.87 13.06 -8.55
N PRO A 347 -5.88 13.43 -7.72
CA PRO A 347 -4.75 12.62 -7.25
C PRO A 347 -5.18 11.48 -6.33
N CYS A 348 -4.44 10.37 -6.38
CA CYS A 348 -4.67 9.20 -5.53
C CYS A 348 -3.47 9.06 -4.57
N PRO A 349 -3.53 9.69 -3.38
CA PRO A 349 -2.47 9.63 -2.38
C PRO A 349 -2.53 8.33 -1.56
N VAL A 350 -1.35 7.86 -1.17
CA VAL A 350 -1.15 6.85 -0.13
C VAL A 350 -0.25 7.46 0.92
N TYR A 351 -0.68 7.37 2.18
CA TYR A 351 0.02 7.90 3.33
C TYR A 351 0.76 6.77 4.03
N ILE A 352 2.05 6.95 4.32
CA ILE A 352 2.88 6.00 5.03
C ILE A 352 3.47 6.72 6.24
N ASP A 353 3.08 6.27 7.43
CA ASP A 353 3.48 6.89 8.69
C ASP A 353 4.90 6.46 9.09
N TRP A 354 5.19 5.16 8.99
CA TRP A 354 6.52 4.64 9.25
C TRP A 354 6.74 3.28 8.59
N VAL A 355 8.01 2.92 8.44
CA VAL A 355 8.47 1.55 8.19
C VAL A 355 9.43 1.17 9.31
N ARG A 356 9.19 0.04 9.97
CA ARG A 356 9.97 -0.43 11.12
C ARG A 356 10.38 -1.88 10.92
N VAL A 357 11.61 -2.20 11.32
CA VAL A 357 12.17 -3.54 11.28
C VAL A 357 12.73 -3.89 12.64
N TYR A 358 12.34 -5.06 13.12
CA TYR A 358 12.72 -5.61 14.42
C TYR A 358 13.43 -6.93 14.24
N LYS A 359 14.30 -7.30 15.17
CA LYS A 359 14.67 -8.72 15.33
C LYS A 359 13.47 -9.47 15.90
N LEU A 360 13.17 -10.62 15.31
CA LEU A 360 12.23 -11.55 15.92
C LEU A 360 12.81 -12.04 17.25
N LYS A 361 11.97 -12.11 18.27
CA LYS A 361 12.28 -12.90 19.46
C LYS A 361 12.34 -14.36 19.01
N ASN A 362 13.44 -15.06 19.31
CA ASN A 362 13.49 -16.51 19.12
C ASN A 362 12.33 -17.11 19.92
N ASN A 363 11.35 -17.68 19.22
CA ASN A 363 10.39 -18.58 19.85
C ASN A 363 11.13 -19.88 20.14
N ASP A 364 11.79 -19.96 21.29
CA ASP A 364 12.20 -21.23 21.90
C ASP A 364 10.97 -22.08 22.28
#